data_AF-A0A2M7NTU4-F1
#
_entry.id   AF-A0A2M7NTU4-F1
#
_cell.length_a   1.000
_cell.length_b   1.000
_cell.length_c   1.000
_cell.angle_alpha   90.00
_cell.angle_beta   90.00
_cell.angle_gamma   90.00
#
_symmetry.space_group_name_H-M   'P 1'
#
loop_
_entity.id
_entity.type
_entity.pdbx_description
1 polymer ?
#
loop_
_entity_poly.entity_id
_entity_poly.type
_entity_poly.pdbx_seq_one_letter_code
_entity_poly.pdbx_strand_id
1 'polypeptide(L)'
;MKISGYKFGHPVFGIDDYYDFKPEISIEQKIEDDYLIISSINFDLGSNQVLKDLLNSEQASVVTEVFCSYTMYRESFQSKVGVNVQVPLKKIKNKIEVLYFIIANNEISNYENDAVKPGLNNQTFFIEKGDILGMLGEEIISLDVSTSMDSIVKIRESEDNKASTFYWNESSIIINLPSEAYQKLNKFKASLDYQKILVSSVLQPALIHACYKLQTEGNYSEKNWHKALLIHWNQYNKQSENPSKDDIPDFVEYLLKKPFGLLIDTIEEVDNKIRNNQV
;
A
#
# COMPACT_ATOMS: atom_id res chain seq x y z
N MET A 1 -5.76 12.00 8.23
CA MET A 1 -5.77 13.42 8.65
C MET A 1 -4.34 13.81 8.95
N LYS A 2 -3.75 14.78 8.23
CA LYS A 2 -2.37 15.22 8.55
C LYS A 2 -2.40 16.01 9.86
N ILE A 3 -1.72 15.50 10.88
CA ILE A 3 -1.70 16.09 12.22
C ILE A 3 -0.68 17.24 12.32
N SER A 4 0.18 17.40 11.31
CA SER A 4 1.14 18.51 11.22
C SER A 4 0.43 19.87 11.35
N GLY A 5 0.56 20.51 12.52
CA GLY A 5 0.00 21.83 12.81
C GLY A 5 -1.05 21.90 13.93
N TYR A 6 -1.43 20.77 14.55
CA TYR A 6 -2.27 20.80 15.75
C TYR A 6 -1.52 21.40 16.95
N LYS A 7 -2.13 22.39 17.59
CA LYS A 7 -1.68 22.94 18.86
C LYS A 7 -2.58 22.39 19.95
N PHE A 8 -1.97 21.76 20.94
CA PHE A 8 -2.66 21.22 22.11
C PHE A 8 -2.57 22.22 23.26
N GLY A 9 -3.58 22.23 24.14
CA GLY A 9 -3.57 23.06 25.35
C GLY A 9 -2.59 22.54 26.43
N HIS A 10 -2.02 21.36 26.22
CA HIS A 10 -1.16 20.64 27.13
C HIS A 10 -0.07 19.84 26.38
N PRO A 11 0.98 19.37 27.07
CA PRO A 11 2.03 18.57 26.47
C PRO A 11 1.53 17.18 26.04
N VAL A 12 1.62 16.88 24.75
CA VAL A 12 1.26 15.57 24.18
C VAL A 12 2.50 14.71 23.97
N PHE A 13 2.50 13.52 24.55
CA PHE A 13 3.61 12.58 24.46
C PHE A 13 3.89 12.13 23.02
N GLY A 14 5.16 12.02 22.65
CA GLY A 14 5.61 11.70 21.28
C GLY A 14 5.74 12.90 20.33
N ILE A 15 5.41 14.12 20.78
CA ILE A 15 5.69 15.35 20.03
C ILE A 15 7.03 15.94 20.48
N ASP A 16 7.91 16.21 19.50
CA ASP A 16 9.28 16.70 19.70
C ASP A 16 9.35 18.02 20.48
N ASP A 17 8.34 18.88 20.40
CA ASP A 17 8.30 20.15 21.13
C ASP A 17 8.18 19.95 22.65
N TYR A 18 7.60 18.82 23.08
CA TYR A 18 7.25 18.55 24.48
C TYR A 18 8.10 17.46 25.13
N TYR A 19 8.52 16.46 24.37
CA TYR A 19 9.24 15.27 24.85
C TYR A 19 10.44 14.97 23.95
N ASP A 20 11.52 14.47 24.52
CA ASP A 20 12.69 13.99 23.75
C ASP A 20 12.53 12.54 23.27
N PHE A 21 11.58 11.80 23.86
CA PHE A 21 11.31 10.41 23.52
C PHE A 21 10.19 10.32 22.47
N LYS A 22 10.43 9.51 21.43
CA LYS A 22 9.43 9.12 20.44
C LYS A 22 8.95 7.70 20.71
N PRO A 23 7.65 7.48 20.99
CA PRO A 23 7.13 6.14 21.10
C PRO A 23 7.25 5.41 19.76
N GLU A 24 7.57 4.12 19.86
CA GLU A 24 7.50 3.18 18.76
C GLU A 24 6.44 2.13 19.07
N ILE A 25 5.59 1.86 18.07
CA ILE A 25 4.60 0.80 18.11
C ILE A 25 4.88 -0.19 16.98
N SER A 26 5.03 -1.47 17.34
CA SER A 26 5.19 -2.55 16.37
C SER A 26 3.81 -3.05 15.99
N ILE A 27 3.41 -2.79 14.74
CA ILE A 27 2.11 -3.17 14.21
C ILE A 27 2.24 -4.46 13.39
N GLU A 28 1.37 -5.42 13.66
CA GLU A 28 1.13 -6.57 12.81
C GLU A 28 -0.18 -6.37 12.05
N GLN A 29 -0.17 -6.64 10.75
CA GLN A 29 -1.34 -6.53 9.88
C GLN A 29 -1.57 -7.83 9.12
N LYS A 30 -2.83 -8.26 9.02
CA LYS A 30 -3.23 -9.40 8.21
C LYS A 30 -4.63 -9.22 7.64
N ILE A 31 -4.91 -9.94 6.56
CA ILE A 31 -6.26 -10.05 5.99
C ILE A 31 -6.83 -11.41 6.38
N GLU A 32 -8.02 -11.43 6.97
CA GLU A 32 -8.72 -12.63 7.43
C GLU A 32 -10.24 -12.42 7.32
N ASP A 33 -10.98 -13.38 6.77
CA ASP A 33 -12.45 -13.39 6.70
C ASP A 33 -13.12 -12.10 6.17
N ASP A 34 -12.57 -11.47 5.13
CA ASP A 34 -13.00 -10.17 4.57
C ASP A 34 -12.77 -8.94 5.48
N TYR A 35 -11.86 -9.05 6.45
CA TYR A 35 -11.42 -7.95 7.31
C TYR A 35 -9.92 -7.72 7.19
N LEU A 36 -9.51 -6.46 7.24
CA LEU A 36 -8.17 -6.08 7.64
C LEU A 36 -8.09 -6.09 9.17
N ILE A 37 -7.17 -6.89 9.70
CA ILE A 37 -6.86 -6.97 11.12
C ILE A 37 -5.56 -6.19 11.36
N ILE A 38 -5.61 -5.23 12.28
CA ILE A 38 -4.45 -4.44 12.73
C ILE A 38 -4.28 -4.73 14.22
N SER A 39 -3.13 -5.24 14.61
CA SER A 39 -2.88 -5.62 15.99
C SER A 39 -1.49 -5.24 16.47
N SER A 40 -1.39 -4.95 17.76
CA SER A 40 -0.13 -4.77 18.46
C SER A 40 -0.29 -5.16 19.91
N ILE A 41 0.65 -5.93 20.43
CA ILE A 41 0.60 -6.43 21.80
C ILE A 41 1.11 -5.37 22.79
N ASN A 42 2.16 -4.60 22.41
CA ASN A 42 2.79 -3.60 23.27
C ASN A 42 3.34 -2.41 22.46
N PHE A 43 3.46 -1.27 23.12
CA PHE A 43 4.15 -0.06 22.65
C PHE A 43 5.06 0.46 23.77
N ASP A 44 6.17 1.10 23.40
CA ASP A 44 7.12 1.63 24.38
C ASP A 44 6.79 3.08 24.76
N LEU A 45 6.72 3.34 26.06
CA LEU A 45 6.53 4.67 26.65
C LEU A 45 7.81 5.20 27.32
N GLY A 46 8.94 4.50 27.18
CA GLY A 46 10.21 4.87 27.78
C GLY A 46 10.09 5.01 29.31
N SER A 47 10.55 6.14 29.86
CA SER A 47 10.50 6.44 31.29
C SER A 47 9.21 7.16 31.74
N ASN A 48 8.21 7.32 30.87
CA ASN A 48 6.98 8.06 31.21
C ASN A 48 6.06 7.24 32.13
N GLN A 49 6.31 7.30 33.43
CA GLN A 49 5.56 6.52 34.43
C GLN A 49 4.12 7.03 34.58
N VAL A 50 3.89 8.34 34.45
CA VAL A 50 2.56 8.95 34.53
C VAL A 50 1.60 8.34 33.52
N LEU A 51 1.98 8.23 32.24
CA LEU A 51 1.12 7.62 31.24
C LEU A 51 0.90 6.13 31.47
N LYS A 52 1.93 5.41 31.95
CA LYS A 52 1.79 3.99 32.32
C LYS A 52 0.76 3.81 33.43
N ASP A 53 0.81 4.65 34.46
CA ASP A 53 -0.12 4.58 35.60
C ASP A 53 -1.55 4.96 35.19
N LEU A 54 -1.71 5.94 34.29
CA LEU A 54 -3.03 6.31 33.75
C LEU A 54 -3.64 5.18 32.91
N LEU A 55 -2.84 4.49 32.10
CA LEU A 55 -3.30 3.32 31.34
C LEU A 55 -3.65 2.15 32.28
N ASN A 56 -2.79 1.86 33.26
CA ASN A 56 -3.01 0.78 34.23
C ASN A 56 -4.24 1.01 35.12
N SER A 57 -4.54 2.27 35.45
CA SER A 57 -5.72 2.65 36.24
C SER A 57 -6.98 2.89 35.39
N GLU A 58 -6.93 2.59 34.08
CA GLU A 58 -8.01 2.83 33.12
C GLU A 58 -8.49 4.31 33.04
N GLN A 59 -7.68 5.26 33.52
CA GLN A 59 -7.94 6.69 33.38
C GLN A 59 -7.55 7.21 32.00
N ALA A 60 -6.73 6.47 31.27
CA ALA A 60 -6.44 6.66 29.87
C ALA A 60 -6.69 5.37 29.08
N SER A 61 -6.83 5.49 27.76
CA SER A 61 -6.96 4.34 26.87
C SER A 61 -6.23 4.58 25.56
N VAL A 62 -5.94 3.48 24.86
CA VAL A 62 -5.39 3.55 23.51
C VAL A 62 -6.54 3.66 22.52
N VAL A 63 -6.42 4.57 21.57
CA VAL A 63 -7.37 4.73 20.47
C VAL A 63 -6.63 4.61 19.16
N THR A 64 -7.14 3.74 18.30
CA THR A 64 -6.71 3.62 16.91
C THR A 64 -7.75 4.29 16.02
N GLU A 65 -7.36 5.34 15.31
CA GLU A 65 -8.21 5.98 14.33
C GLU A 65 -7.84 5.51 12.92
N VAL A 66 -8.82 4.97 12.19
CA VAL A 66 -8.64 4.51 10.81
C VAL A 66 -9.37 5.45 9.87
N PHE A 67 -8.65 5.95 8.87
CA PHE A 67 -9.18 6.84 7.85
C PHE A 67 -8.86 6.33 6.43
N CYS A 68 -9.88 6.19 5.60
CA CYS A 68 -9.74 5.90 4.18
C CYS A 68 -10.34 7.04 3.34
N SER A 69 -9.48 7.86 2.75
CA SER A 69 -9.90 8.96 1.88
C SER A 69 -10.68 8.51 0.64
N TYR A 70 -10.43 7.31 0.12
CA TYR A 70 -11.08 6.79 -1.09
C TYR A 70 -12.55 6.42 -0.90
N THR A 71 -12.92 5.98 0.30
CA THR A 71 -14.29 5.56 0.63
C THR A 71 -14.97 6.49 1.62
N MET A 72 -14.28 7.57 2.04
CA MET A 72 -14.67 8.46 3.13
C MET A 72 -14.91 7.72 4.46
N TYR A 73 -14.35 6.52 4.62
CA TYR A 73 -14.45 5.76 5.84
C TYR A 73 -13.60 6.39 6.94
N ARG A 74 -14.20 6.60 8.12
CA ARG A 74 -13.52 7.09 9.31
C ARG A 74 -14.16 6.47 10.54
N GLU A 75 -13.40 5.66 11.28
CA GLU A 75 -13.85 5.08 12.54
C GLU A 75 -12.70 5.06 13.56
N SER A 76 -13.05 5.15 14.84
CA SER A 76 -12.10 5.11 15.97
C SER A 76 -12.40 3.88 16.82
N PHE A 77 -11.34 3.18 17.20
CA PHE A 77 -11.39 1.93 17.95
C PHE A 77 -10.63 2.11 19.26
N GLN A 78 -11.33 1.95 20.38
CA GLN A 78 -10.74 2.07 21.71
C GLN A 78 -10.32 0.69 22.23
N SER A 79 -9.11 0.58 22.74
CA SER A 79 -8.55 -0.61 23.36
C SER A 79 -7.99 -0.29 24.74
N LYS A 80 -8.13 -1.24 25.68
CA LYS A 80 -7.56 -1.12 27.02
C LYS A 80 -6.04 -1.29 27.01
N VAL A 81 -5.57 -2.28 26.26
CA VAL A 81 -4.15 -2.64 26.13
C VAL A 81 -3.87 -2.94 24.67
N GLY A 82 -2.76 -2.39 24.16
CA GLY A 82 -2.32 -2.61 22.79
C GLY A 82 -3.29 -2.08 21.74
N VAL A 83 -3.19 -2.63 20.53
CA VAL A 83 -4.04 -2.34 19.38
C VAL A 83 -4.70 -3.64 18.94
N ASN A 84 -6.00 -3.62 18.70
CA ASN A 84 -6.72 -4.72 18.06
C ASN A 84 -7.93 -4.16 17.33
N VAL A 85 -7.81 -4.02 16.01
CA VAL A 85 -8.80 -3.38 15.15
C VAL A 85 -9.14 -4.30 13.99
N GLN A 86 -10.42 -4.39 13.69
CA GLN A 86 -10.93 -5.11 12.53
C GLN A 86 -11.71 -4.15 11.65
N VAL A 87 -11.27 -4.01 10.40
CA VAL A 87 -11.92 -3.12 9.43
C VAL A 87 -12.44 -3.95 8.26
N PRO A 88 -13.75 -3.93 7.96
CA PRO A 88 -14.27 -4.67 6.81
C PRO A 88 -13.64 -4.18 5.51
N LEU A 89 -13.08 -5.09 4.70
CA LEU A 89 -12.42 -4.74 3.44
C LEU A 89 -13.37 -3.99 2.49
N LYS A 90 -14.66 -4.33 2.49
CA LYS A 90 -15.68 -3.65 1.69
C LYS A 90 -15.84 -2.15 1.98
N LYS A 91 -15.41 -1.68 3.15
CA LYS A 91 -15.51 -0.27 3.57
C LYS A 91 -14.27 0.55 3.20
N ILE A 92 -13.19 -0.08 2.75
CA ILE A 92 -11.89 0.56 2.56
C ILE A 92 -11.30 0.21 1.18
N LYS A 93 -10.43 1.08 0.64
CA LYS A 93 -9.89 0.89 -0.72
C LYS A 93 -8.52 1.54 -0.90
N ASN A 94 -7.64 0.89 -1.67
CA ASN A 94 -6.29 1.35 -2.05
C ASN A 94 -5.33 1.54 -0.88
N LYS A 95 -5.54 2.58 -0.08
CA LYS A 95 -4.74 2.89 1.11
C LYS A 95 -5.62 3.41 2.23
N ILE A 96 -5.17 3.17 3.45
CA ILE A 96 -5.72 3.74 4.67
C ILE A 96 -4.61 4.41 5.47
N GLU A 97 -4.98 5.47 6.17
CA GLU A 97 -4.16 6.15 7.17
C GLU A 97 -4.62 5.67 8.54
N VAL A 98 -3.69 5.23 9.38
CA VAL A 98 -3.96 4.74 10.73
C VAL A 98 -3.16 5.57 11.72
N LEU A 99 -3.84 6.04 12.75
CA LEU A 99 -3.27 6.90 13.80
C LEU A 99 -3.48 6.24 15.15
N TYR A 100 -2.44 6.26 15.99
CA TYR A 100 -2.47 5.62 17.30
C TYR A 100 -2.30 6.69 18.39
N PHE A 101 -3.27 6.77 19.30
CA PHE A 101 -3.33 7.77 20.36
C PHE A 101 -3.45 7.14 21.73
N ILE A 102 -3.01 7.86 22.76
CA ILE A 102 -3.48 7.70 24.14
C ILE A 102 -4.43 8.86 24.42
N ILE A 103 -5.63 8.57 24.89
CA ILE A 103 -6.63 9.58 25.26
C ILE A 103 -7.02 9.48 26.73
N ALA A 104 -7.44 10.60 27.31
CA ALA A 104 -8.02 10.62 28.65
C ALA A 104 -9.46 10.08 28.64
N ASN A 105 -9.77 9.13 29.54
CA ASN A 105 -11.12 8.59 29.71
C ASN A 105 -11.98 9.45 30.64
N ASN A 106 -11.32 10.24 31.50
CA ASN A 106 -11.90 11.12 32.50
C ASN A 106 -11.19 12.47 32.50
N GLU A 107 -11.81 13.47 33.12
CA GLU A 107 -11.18 14.76 33.38
C GLU A 107 -10.03 14.62 34.40
N ILE A 108 -8.91 15.30 34.17
CA ILE A 108 -7.74 15.34 35.07
C ILE A 108 -7.39 16.79 35.35
N SER A 109 -7.71 17.25 36.56
CA SER A 109 -7.65 18.69 36.89
C SER A 109 -6.22 19.23 37.02
N ASN A 110 -5.29 18.40 37.49
CA ASN A 110 -3.90 18.75 37.77
C ASN A 110 -2.96 17.74 37.11
N TYR A 111 -3.07 17.59 35.80
CA TYR A 111 -2.18 16.69 35.06
C TYR A 111 -0.76 17.26 35.05
N GLU A 112 0.17 16.48 35.56
CA GLU A 112 1.60 16.78 35.59
C GLU A 112 2.35 15.56 35.05
N ASN A 113 3.38 15.78 34.25
CA ASN A 113 4.17 14.70 33.68
C ASN A 113 5.65 15.05 33.76
N ASP A 114 6.41 14.27 34.51
CA ASP A 114 7.83 14.47 34.78
C ASP A 114 8.74 14.07 33.60
N ALA A 115 8.21 13.33 32.63
CA ALA A 115 8.92 12.97 31.40
C ALA A 115 8.94 14.11 30.36
N VAL A 116 8.22 15.21 30.59
CA VAL A 116 8.27 16.40 29.72
C VAL A 116 9.66 17.04 29.75
N LYS A 117 9.95 17.83 28.72
CA LYS A 117 11.17 18.64 28.67
C LYS A 117 11.30 19.57 29.89
N PRO A 118 12.52 19.84 30.37
CA PRO A 118 12.76 20.62 31.59
C PRO A 118 12.04 21.98 31.67
N GLY A 119 11.82 22.65 30.53
CA GLY A 119 11.13 23.95 30.48
C GLY A 119 9.63 23.90 30.79
N LEU A 120 9.02 22.71 30.75
CA LEU A 120 7.61 22.47 31.08
C LEU A 120 7.45 21.64 32.37
N ASN A 121 8.56 21.28 32.99
CA ASN A 121 8.56 20.45 34.19
C ASN A 121 7.96 21.22 35.38
N ASN A 122 7.19 20.54 36.24
CA ASN A 122 6.38 21.11 37.33
C ASN A 122 5.22 22.03 36.89
N GLN A 123 4.80 21.99 35.63
CA GLN A 123 3.56 22.66 35.20
C GLN A 123 2.39 21.69 35.25
N THR A 124 1.23 22.18 35.71
CA THR A 124 -0.01 21.43 35.75
C THR A 124 -0.96 21.89 34.65
N PHE A 125 -1.62 20.94 34.02
CA PHE A 125 -2.59 21.18 32.96
C PHE A 125 -3.95 20.61 33.33
N PHE A 126 -5.01 21.25 32.84
CA PHE A 126 -6.35 20.69 32.90
C PHE A 126 -6.58 19.85 31.64
N ILE A 127 -6.93 18.58 31.81
CA ILE A 127 -7.18 17.64 30.73
C ILE A 127 -8.67 17.29 30.72
N GLU A 128 -9.33 17.50 29.60
CA GLU A 128 -10.72 17.12 29.40
C GLU A 128 -10.84 15.65 29.01
N LYS A 129 -12.00 15.06 29.27
CA LYS A 129 -12.31 13.73 28.77
C LYS A 129 -12.24 13.71 27.24
N GLY A 130 -11.45 12.79 26.69
CA GLY A 130 -11.22 12.62 25.26
C GLY A 130 -9.98 13.35 24.73
N ASP A 131 -9.30 14.15 25.55
CA ASP A 131 -8.07 14.82 25.15
C ASP A 131 -6.96 13.80 24.84
N ILE A 132 -6.19 14.11 23.79
CA ILE A 132 -5.04 13.31 23.38
C ILE A 132 -3.89 13.58 24.35
N LEU A 133 -3.46 12.55 25.09
CA LEU A 133 -2.34 12.59 26.01
C LEU A 133 -1.02 12.15 25.34
N GLY A 134 -1.12 11.33 24.30
CA GLY A 134 0.04 10.84 23.57
C GLY A 134 -0.27 10.42 22.14
N MET A 135 0.73 10.53 21.27
CA MET A 135 0.74 10.05 19.90
C MET A 135 1.76 8.93 19.80
N LEU A 136 1.28 7.70 19.58
CA LEU A 136 2.12 6.50 19.55
C LEU A 136 2.71 6.22 18.16
N GLY A 137 2.13 6.81 17.12
CA GLY A 137 2.63 6.70 15.76
C GLY A 137 1.53 6.90 14.72
N GLU A 138 1.96 6.91 13.46
CA GLU A 138 1.09 6.91 12.28
C GLU A 138 1.59 5.90 11.25
N GLU A 139 0.67 5.31 10.50
CA GLU A 139 1.01 4.36 9.45
C GLU A 139 0.09 4.54 8.23
N ILE A 140 0.64 4.29 7.04
CA ILE A 140 -0.14 4.20 5.80
C ILE A 140 -0.14 2.75 5.35
N ILE A 141 -1.28 2.07 5.51
CA ILE A 141 -1.45 0.69 5.07
C ILE A 141 -2.00 0.70 3.64
N SER A 142 -1.26 0.10 2.71
CA SER A 142 -1.74 -0.13 1.34
C SER A 142 -2.50 -1.46 1.28
N LEU A 143 -3.80 -1.38 0.98
CA LEU A 143 -4.73 -2.52 1.08
C LEU A 143 -4.60 -3.51 -0.04
N ASP A 144 -4.31 -3.07 -1.26
CA ASP A 144 -4.14 -3.98 -2.39
C ASP A 144 -3.45 -3.28 -3.56
N VAL A 145 -2.23 -3.68 -3.82
CA VAL A 145 -1.67 -3.60 -5.17
C VAL A 145 -2.00 -4.93 -5.81
N SER A 146 -3.10 -4.99 -6.57
CA SER A 146 -3.41 -6.18 -7.36
C SER A 146 -2.20 -6.51 -8.24
N THR A 147 -1.61 -7.68 -8.01
CA THR A 147 -0.44 -8.19 -8.74
C THR A 147 -0.84 -8.95 -10.01
N SER A 148 -2.13 -9.06 -10.30
CA SER A 148 -2.63 -9.67 -11.53
C SER A 148 -2.11 -8.92 -12.77
N MET A 149 -1.92 -9.63 -13.89
CA MET A 149 -1.45 -8.98 -15.12
C MET A 149 -2.45 -7.92 -15.63
N ASP A 150 -3.76 -8.16 -15.46
CA ASP A 150 -4.84 -7.25 -15.88
C ASP A 150 -4.89 -5.94 -15.08
N SER A 151 -4.33 -5.92 -13.87
CA SER A 151 -4.17 -4.69 -13.08
C SER A 151 -2.86 -3.97 -13.34
N ILE A 152 -1.81 -4.70 -13.73
CA ILE A 152 -0.50 -4.14 -14.07
C ILE A 152 -0.55 -3.46 -15.45
N VAL A 153 -1.18 -4.09 -16.45
CA VAL A 153 -1.21 -3.61 -17.84
C VAL A 153 -2.65 -3.47 -18.33
N LYS A 154 -2.94 -2.35 -19.02
CA LYS A 154 -4.23 -2.10 -19.67
C LYS A 154 -4.03 -1.73 -21.13
N ILE A 155 -4.81 -2.36 -22.01
CA ILE A 155 -4.84 -2.04 -23.44
C ILE A 155 -6.08 -1.19 -23.72
N ARG A 156 -5.89 0.00 -24.30
CA ARG A 156 -6.96 0.95 -24.62
C ARG A 156 -6.99 1.30 -26.10
N GLU A 157 -8.18 1.65 -26.57
CA GLU A 157 -8.35 2.30 -27.87
C GLU A 157 -7.93 3.76 -27.77
N SER A 158 -7.31 4.28 -28.82
CA SER A 158 -6.96 5.69 -28.94
C SER A 158 -7.33 6.18 -30.33
N GLU A 159 -8.19 7.19 -30.37
CA GLU A 159 -8.65 7.82 -31.62
C GLU A 159 -7.60 8.80 -32.17
N ASP A 160 -6.78 9.39 -31.30
CA ASP A 160 -5.80 10.42 -31.65
C ASP A 160 -4.46 9.86 -32.16
N ASN A 161 -4.11 8.61 -31.79
CA ASN A 161 -2.81 8.03 -32.07
C ASN A 161 -2.81 7.25 -33.40
N LYS A 162 -1.88 7.59 -34.30
CA LYS A 162 -1.64 6.84 -35.55
C LYS A 162 -0.79 5.57 -35.38
N ALA A 163 -0.11 5.45 -34.24
CA ALA A 163 0.75 4.32 -33.90
C ALA A 163 0.52 3.87 -32.45
N SER A 164 0.88 2.62 -32.14
CA SER A 164 0.80 2.10 -30.78
C SER A 164 1.76 2.82 -29.85
N THR A 165 1.30 3.20 -28.67
CA THR A 165 2.10 3.96 -27.68
C THR A 165 1.97 3.37 -26.28
N PHE A 166 3.01 3.56 -25.47
CA PHE A 166 3.08 3.05 -24.10
C PHE A 166 3.15 4.23 -23.11
N TYR A 167 2.35 4.19 -22.05
CA TYR A 167 2.35 5.20 -20.98
C TYR A 167 2.50 4.54 -19.61
N TRP A 168 3.39 5.10 -18.79
CA TRP A 168 3.71 4.59 -17.44
C TRP A 168 3.32 5.57 -16.32
N ASN A 169 2.79 6.75 -16.67
CA ASN A 169 2.46 7.80 -15.71
C ASN A 169 1.13 7.54 -14.95
N GLU A 170 0.37 6.53 -15.37
CA GLU A 170 -0.88 6.12 -14.72
C GLU A 170 -0.66 5.01 -13.67
N SER A 171 -1.73 4.65 -12.96
CA SER A 171 -1.70 3.57 -11.97
C SER A 171 -1.41 2.19 -12.57
N SER A 172 -1.72 1.98 -13.85
CA SER A 172 -1.37 0.79 -14.65
C SER A 172 -0.53 1.21 -15.85
N ILE A 173 0.23 0.29 -16.44
CA ILE A 173 0.92 0.49 -17.72
C ILE A 173 -0.15 0.52 -18.81
N ILE A 174 -0.22 1.60 -19.59
CA ILE A 174 -1.22 1.76 -20.64
C ILE A 174 -0.59 1.50 -21.99
N ILE A 175 -1.17 0.57 -22.75
CA ILE A 175 -0.87 0.32 -24.16
C ILE A 175 -2.02 0.90 -24.98
N ASN A 176 -1.78 2.04 -25.61
CA ASN A 176 -2.75 2.65 -26.51
C ASN A 176 -2.56 2.10 -27.91
N LEU A 177 -3.65 1.61 -28.50
CA LEU A 177 -3.69 1.12 -29.87
C LEU A 177 -4.58 2.02 -30.73
N PRO A 178 -4.19 2.32 -31.98
CA PRO A 178 -5.09 2.96 -32.94
C PRO A 178 -6.39 2.16 -33.09
N SER A 179 -7.51 2.83 -33.34
CA SER A 179 -8.84 2.20 -33.44
C SER A 179 -8.87 0.95 -34.33
N GLU A 180 -8.24 1.00 -35.51
CA GLU A 180 -8.20 -0.16 -36.41
C GLU A 180 -7.49 -1.37 -35.77
N ALA A 181 -6.36 -1.14 -35.09
CA ALA A 181 -5.60 -2.19 -34.43
C ALA A 181 -6.33 -2.73 -33.19
N TYR A 182 -6.94 -1.86 -32.40
CA TYR A 182 -7.73 -2.24 -31.23
C TYR A 182 -8.96 -3.08 -31.60
N GLN A 183 -9.66 -2.71 -32.68
CA GLN A 183 -10.80 -3.48 -33.17
C GLN A 183 -10.39 -4.86 -33.68
N LYS A 184 -9.27 -4.96 -34.41
CA LYS A 184 -8.69 -6.25 -34.83
C LYS A 184 -8.35 -7.10 -33.60
N LEU A 185 -7.68 -6.51 -32.60
CA LEU A 185 -7.35 -7.18 -31.34
C LEU A 185 -8.59 -7.73 -30.63
N ASN A 186 -9.65 -6.92 -30.51
CA ASN A 186 -10.88 -7.30 -29.84
C ASN A 186 -11.58 -8.50 -30.49
N LYS A 187 -11.47 -8.66 -31.82
CA LYS A 187 -12.00 -9.84 -32.53
C LYS A 187 -11.32 -11.14 -32.08
N PHE A 188 -10.06 -11.06 -31.67
CA PHE A 188 -9.26 -12.21 -31.26
C PHE A 188 -9.28 -12.49 -29.76
N LYS A 189 -9.85 -11.60 -28.94
CA LYS A 189 -9.91 -11.76 -27.48
C LYS A 189 -10.60 -13.04 -27.01
N ALA A 190 -11.50 -13.63 -27.81
CA ALA A 190 -12.20 -14.86 -27.42
C ALA A 190 -11.36 -16.14 -27.63
N SER A 191 -10.27 -16.07 -28.40
CA SER A 191 -9.41 -17.22 -28.68
C SER A 191 -8.22 -17.28 -27.73
N LEU A 192 -8.07 -18.41 -27.06
CA LEU A 192 -6.95 -18.64 -26.14
C LEU A 192 -5.59 -18.58 -26.85
N ASP A 193 -5.48 -19.11 -28.07
CA ASP A 193 -4.24 -19.11 -28.84
C ASP A 193 -3.80 -17.67 -29.17
N TYR A 194 -4.74 -16.83 -29.59
CA TYR A 194 -4.42 -15.44 -29.87
C TYR A 194 -4.11 -14.65 -28.59
N GLN A 195 -4.76 -14.95 -27.46
CA GLN A 195 -4.39 -14.36 -26.17
C GLN A 195 -2.92 -14.67 -25.80
N LYS A 196 -2.48 -15.94 -25.97
CA LYS A 196 -1.08 -16.33 -25.73
C LYS A 196 -0.11 -15.55 -26.61
N ILE A 197 -0.40 -15.41 -27.91
CA ILE A 197 0.43 -14.63 -28.86
C ILE A 197 0.52 -13.16 -28.43
N LEU A 198 -0.59 -12.56 -27.98
CA LEU A 198 -0.65 -11.17 -27.53
C LEU A 198 0.15 -10.93 -26.26
N VAL A 199 0.08 -11.85 -25.30
CA VAL A 199 0.91 -11.81 -24.10
C VAL A 199 2.39 -11.78 -24.48
N SER A 200 2.82 -12.67 -25.38
CA SER A 200 4.22 -12.77 -25.78
C SER A 200 4.69 -11.61 -26.65
N SER A 201 3.82 -11.05 -27.50
CA SER A 201 4.25 -10.07 -28.52
C SER A 201 4.06 -8.61 -28.10
N VAL A 202 3.09 -8.33 -27.22
CA VAL A 202 2.69 -6.95 -26.87
C VAL A 202 2.98 -6.63 -25.40
N LEU A 203 2.69 -7.56 -24.48
CA LEU A 203 2.91 -7.30 -23.05
C LEU A 203 4.40 -7.37 -22.68
N GLN A 204 5.14 -8.31 -23.26
CA GLN A 204 6.57 -8.50 -22.98
C GLN A 204 7.41 -7.21 -23.15
N PRO A 205 7.39 -6.51 -24.30
CA PRO A 205 8.16 -5.27 -24.44
C PRO A 205 7.68 -4.18 -23.45
N ALA A 206 6.37 -4.07 -23.22
CA ALA A 206 5.82 -3.08 -22.28
C ALA A 206 6.35 -3.28 -20.85
N LEU A 207 6.45 -4.53 -20.41
CA LEU A 207 6.95 -4.92 -19.10
C LEU A 207 8.46 -4.75 -18.98
N ILE A 208 9.24 -5.10 -20.02
CA ILE A 208 10.69 -4.85 -20.04
C ILE A 208 10.97 -3.35 -19.84
N HIS A 209 10.29 -2.49 -20.60
CA HIS A 209 10.42 -1.05 -20.45
C HIS A 209 9.95 -0.53 -19.09
N ALA A 210 8.91 -1.12 -18.50
CA ALA A 210 8.45 -0.79 -17.15
C ALA A 210 9.48 -1.19 -16.09
N CYS A 211 10.12 -2.35 -16.23
CA CYS A 211 11.16 -2.82 -15.32
C CYS A 211 12.40 -1.92 -15.35
N TYR A 212 12.80 -1.42 -16.53
CA TYR A 212 13.86 -0.41 -16.63
C TYR A 212 13.52 0.87 -15.86
N LYS A 213 12.23 1.23 -15.75
CA LYS A 213 11.77 2.40 -15.00
C LYS A 213 11.76 2.20 -13.48
N LEU A 214 11.82 0.96 -12.98
CA LEU A 214 11.98 0.68 -11.53
C LEU A 214 13.31 1.24 -11.00
N GLN A 215 14.33 1.33 -11.86
CA GLN A 215 15.64 1.90 -11.53
C GLN A 215 15.64 3.44 -11.50
N THR A 216 14.56 4.10 -11.98
CA THR A 216 14.49 5.56 -12.02
C THR A 216 13.84 6.08 -10.76
N GLU A 217 14.65 6.54 -9.79
CA GLU A 217 14.18 6.98 -8.49
C GLU A 217 13.08 8.06 -8.57
N GLY A 218 12.06 7.93 -7.72
CA GLY A 218 11.09 8.98 -7.38
C GLY A 218 9.87 9.16 -8.30
N ASN A 219 9.95 8.87 -9.61
CA ASN A 219 8.84 9.25 -10.52
C ASN A 219 7.64 8.29 -10.54
N TYR A 220 7.82 7.03 -10.12
CA TYR A 220 6.81 5.98 -10.29
C TYR A 220 6.47 5.17 -9.03
N SER A 221 7.12 5.46 -7.89
CA SER A 221 6.98 4.70 -6.64
C SER A 221 5.54 4.60 -6.12
N GLU A 222 4.73 5.62 -6.38
CA GLU A 222 3.33 5.67 -5.98
C GLU A 222 2.39 4.87 -6.90
N LYS A 223 2.83 4.45 -8.09
CA LYS A 223 1.98 3.78 -9.09
C LYS A 223 1.78 2.30 -8.72
N ASN A 224 0.55 1.80 -8.90
CA ASN A 224 0.25 0.40 -8.55
C ASN A 224 1.07 -0.60 -9.38
N TRP A 225 1.25 -0.35 -10.68
CA TRP A 225 2.09 -1.22 -11.52
C TRP A 225 3.54 -1.30 -11.00
N HIS A 226 4.09 -0.19 -10.49
CA HIS A 226 5.46 -0.15 -9.95
C HIS A 226 5.56 -1.04 -8.71
N LYS A 227 4.65 -0.84 -7.75
CA LYS A 227 4.57 -1.66 -6.54
C LYS A 227 4.33 -3.14 -6.87
N ALA A 228 3.49 -3.44 -7.85
CA ALA A 228 3.16 -4.80 -8.26
C ALA A 228 4.38 -5.52 -8.82
N LEU A 229 5.17 -4.84 -9.66
CA LEU A 229 6.40 -5.40 -10.22
C LEU A 229 7.47 -5.62 -9.14
N LEU A 230 7.58 -4.73 -8.14
CA LEU A 230 8.50 -4.96 -7.01
C LEU A 230 8.07 -6.16 -6.14
N ILE A 231 6.76 -6.37 -5.94
CA ILE A 231 6.26 -7.56 -5.24
C ILE A 231 6.64 -8.83 -6.03
N HIS A 232 6.42 -8.85 -7.34
CA HIS A 232 6.82 -9.97 -8.20
C HIS A 232 8.34 -10.17 -8.23
N TRP A 233 9.12 -9.09 -8.23
CA TRP A 233 10.57 -9.14 -8.15
C TRP A 233 11.04 -9.78 -6.85
N ASN A 234 10.52 -9.34 -5.70
CA ASN A 234 10.86 -9.93 -4.39
C ASN A 234 10.51 -11.41 -4.28
N GLN A 235 9.48 -11.87 -5.01
CA GLN A 235 9.14 -13.30 -5.09
C GLN A 235 10.14 -14.08 -5.96
N TYR A 236 10.63 -13.47 -7.03
CA TYR A 236 11.63 -14.05 -7.94
C TYR A 236 13.03 -14.06 -7.33
N ASN A 237 13.46 -12.93 -6.76
CA ASN A 237 14.78 -12.73 -6.19
C ASN A 237 14.70 -11.94 -4.87
N LYS A 238 15.07 -12.58 -3.76
CA LYS A 238 15.03 -11.99 -2.40
C LYS A 238 16.31 -11.24 -2.01
N GLN A 239 17.33 -11.22 -2.88
CA GLN A 239 18.67 -10.72 -2.53
C GLN A 239 18.87 -9.24 -2.86
N SER A 240 18.04 -8.65 -3.73
CA SER A 240 18.13 -7.24 -4.09
C SER A 240 16.77 -6.56 -4.09
N GLU A 241 16.77 -5.28 -3.77
CA GLU A 241 15.55 -4.46 -3.72
C GLU A 241 14.94 -4.21 -5.12
N ASN A 242 15.79 -4.15 -6.16
CA ASN A 242 15.40 -3.89 -7.54
C ASN A 242 16.16 -4.82 -8.53
N PRO A 243 15.59 -5.12 -9.71
CA PRO A 243 16.28 -5.87 -10.77
C PRO A 243 17.41 -5.04 -11.39
N SER A 244 18.58 -5.65 -11.61
CA SER A 244 19.64 -5.06 -12.43
C SER A 244 19.25 -5.06 -13.91
N LYS A 245 19.98 -4.32 -14.76
CA LYS A 245 19.68 -4.30 -16.20
C LYS A 245 19.79 -5.68 -16.87
N ASP A 246 20.65 -6.53 -16.32
CA ASP A 246 20.89 -7.88 -16.82
C ASP A 246 19.83 -8.87 -16.31
N ASP A 247 19.21 -8.60 -15.16
CA ASP A 247 18.15 -9.47 -14.60
C ASP A 247 16.77 -9.25 -15.25
N ILE A 248 16.55 -8.07 -15.85
CA ILE A 248 15.22 -7.68 -16.36
C ILE A 248 14.66 -8.67 -17.39
N PRO A 249 15.43 -9.12 -18.42
CA PRO A 249 14.91 -10.08 -19.39
C PRO A 249 14.43 -11.39 -18.74
N ASP A 250 15.25 -11.96 -17.84
CA ASP A 250 14.93 -13.22 -17.16
C ASP A 250 13.76 -13.06 -16.19
N PHE A 251 13.67 -11.92 -15.51
CA PHE A 251 12.53 -11.59 -14.66
C PHE A 251 11.23 -11.50 -15.45
N VAL A 252 11.22 -10.83 -16.61
CA VAL A 252 10.02 -10.73 -17.44
C VAL A 252 9.65 -12.09 -18.05
N GLU A 253 10.65 -12.91 -18.41
CA GLU A 253 10.42 -14.30 -18.82
C GLU A 253 9.73 -15.12 -17.72
N TYR A 254 10.18 -14.98 -16.47
CA TYR A 254 9.54 -15.61 -15.32
C TYR A 254 8.11 -15.08 -15.10
N LEU A 255 7.94 -13.75 -15.10
CA LEU A 255 6.67 -13.07 -14.82
C LEU A 255 5.56 -13.46 -15.82
N LEU A 256 5.92 -13.61 -17.09
CA LEU A 256 5.02 -14.01 -18.17
C LEU A 256 4.96 -15.53 -18.42
N LYS A 257 5.62 -16.34 -17.58
CA LYS A 257 5.67 -17.80 -17.68
C LYS A 257 6.23 -18.31 -19.01
N LYS A 258 7.42 -17.84 -19.38
CA LYS A 258 8.19 -18.20 -20.59
C LYS A 258 7.47 -17.82 -21.91
N PRO A 259 7.21 -16.52 -22.13
CA PRO A 259 6.43 -16.04 -23.28
C PRO A 259 7.03 -16.43 -24.63
N PHE A 260 8.36 -16.56 -24.77
CA PHE A 260 8.95 -17.03 -26.03
C PHE A 260 8.59 -18.48 -26.36
N GLY A 261 8.74 -19.39 -25.39
CA GLY A 261 8.33 -20.79 -25.56
C GLY A 261 6.84 -20.88 -25.86
N LEU A 262 6.03 -20.17 -25.06
CA LEU A 262 4.59 -20.10 -25.26
C LEU A 262 4.22 -19.63 -26.67
N LEU A 263 4.94 -18.64 -27.22
CA LEU A 263 4.69 -18.13 -28.57
C LEU A 263 4.97 -19.19 -29.64
N ILE A 264 6.12 -19.87 -29.54
CA ILE A 264 6.53 -20.91 -30.50
C ILE A 264 5.52 -22.07 -30.47
N ASP A 265 5.22 -22.59 -29.27
CA ASP A 265 4.27 -23.69 -29.08
C ASP A 265 2.89 -23.32 -29.63
N THR A 266 2.44 -22.08 -29.39
CA THR A 266 1.13 -21.62 -29.88
C THR A 266 1.11 -21.49 -31.40
N ILE A 267 2.20 -21.03 -32.03
CA ILE A 267 2.28 -20.95 -33.49
C ILE A 267 2.21 -22.36 -34.10
N GLU A 268 2.91 -23.34 -33.51
CA GLU A 268 2.85 -24.73 -33.94
C GLU A 268 1.43 -25.32 -33.78
N GLU A 269 0.77 -25.08 -32.64
CA GLU A 269 -0.62 -25.50 -32.40
C GLU A 269 -1.58 -24.93 -33.45
N VAL A 270 -1.44 -23.64 -33.79
CA VAL A 270 -2.26 -22.97 -34.79
C VAL A 270 -2.00 -23.53 -36.19
N ASP A 271 -0.75 -23.74 -36.58
CA ASP A 271 -0.39 -24.31 -37.88
C ASP A 271 -0.95 -25.74 -38.04
N ASN A 272 -0.85 -26.57 -37.00
CA ASN A 272 -1.40 -27.93 -37.00
C ASN A 272 -2.94 -27.93 -37.12
N LYS A 273 -3.64 -27.02 -36.44
CA LYS A 273 -5.11 -26.87 -36.58
C LYS A 273 -5.52 -26.47 -38.00
N ILE A 274 -4.75 -25.59 -38.64
CA ILE A 274 -5.01 -25.16 -40.03
C ILE A 274 -4.83 -26.35 -40.99
N ARG A 275 -3.73 -27.10 -40.86
CA ARG A 275 -3.45 -28.26 -41.72
C ARG A 275 -4.50 -29.37 -41.56
N ASN A 276 -4.93 -29.65 -40.34
CA ASN A 276 -5.94 -30.69 -40.06
C ASN A 276 -7.35 -30.32 -40.55
N ASN A 277 -7.66 -29.03 -40.70
CA ASN A 277 -8.95 -28.57 -41.25
C ASN A 277 -8.95 -28.49 -42.79
N GLN A 278 -7.81 -28.74 -43.45
CA GLN A 278 -7.67 -28.75 -44.92
C GLN A 278 -7.66 -30.18 -45.50
N VAL A 279 -7.83 -31.21 -44.67
CA VAL A 279 -7.98 -32.63 -45.03
C VAL A 279 -9.42 -33.06 -44.80
#